data_AF-A0A8J3NIZ2-F1
#
_entry.id   AF-A0A8J3NIZ2-F1
#
_cell.length_a   1.000
_cell.length_b   1.000
_cell.length_c   1.000
_cell.angle_alpha   90.00
_cell.angle_beta   90.00
_cell.angle_gamma   90.00
#
_symmetry.space_group_name_H-M   'P 1'
#
loop_
_entity.id
_entity.type
_entity.pdbx_description
1 polymer ?
#
loop_
_entity_poly.entity_id
_entity_poly.type
_entity_poly.pdbx_seq_one_letter_code
_entity_poly.pdbx_strand_id
1 'polypeptide(L)'
;MLNIDSVGRWITRLTGRTLDQHATDPVPAAADLPKAADTMRNARLELLLTVDRLRTALINEDDLSTSIAALTGPLDAIAQLGREYRYARNWAETLIGDAERTAYADANPGAALRRRFVNPGDTILVVLPHTDSCRKRHLAGRRTRVRIGRADAELDLMVGPGQLRLSHADAGIYHDPVHGFYVLEPAASGD
;
A
#
# COMPACT_ATOMS: atom_id res chain seq x y z
N MET A 1 -19.49 -2.34 -9.63
CA MET A 1 -18.23 -3.02 -9.23
C MET A 1 -17.10 -2.02 -9.31
N LEU A 2 -16.59 -1.56 -8.16
CA LEU A 2 -15.32 -0.85 -8.09
C LEU A 2 -14.26 -1.75 -8.72
N ASN A 3 -13.53 -1.21 -9.69
CA ASN A 3 -12.47 -1.95 -10.36
C ASN A 3 -11.33 -2.16 -9.35
N ILE A 4 -11.32 -3.32 -8.69
CA ILE A 4 -10.65 -3.56 -7.40
C ILE A 4 -9.15 -3.23 -7.45
N ASP A 5 -8.49 -3.45 -8.58
CA ASP A 5 -7.11 -3.02 -8.80
C ASP A 5 -6.95 -2.05 -9.98
N SER A 6 -7.58 -0.88 -9.88
CA SER A 6 -7.35 0.20 -10.88
C SER A 6 -5.98 0.86 -10.71
N VAL A 7 -5.49 0.97 -9.48
CA VAL A 7 -4.20 1.61 -9.15
C VAL A 7 -3.03 0.75 -9.60
N GLY A 8 -3.02 -0.55 -9.28
CA GLY A 8 -1.96 -1.46 -9.70
C GLY A 8 -1.82 -1.53 -11.23
N ARG A 9 -2.94 -1.68 -11.95
CA ARG A 9 -2.92 -1.61 -13.43
C ARG A 9 -2.47 -0.26 -13.99
N TRP A 10 -2.78 0.85 -13.33
CA TRP A 10 -2.29 2.16 -13.76
C TRP A 10 -0.77 2.21 -13.65
N ILE A 11 -0.20 1.75 -12.53
CA ILE A 11 1.26 1.65 -12.33
C ILE A 11 1.89 0.70 -13.36
N THR A 12 1.31 -0.48 -13.57
CA THR A 12 1.82 -1.44 -14.57
C THR A 12 1.77 -0.91 -15.99
N ARG A 13 0.73 -0.15 -16.35
CA ARG A 13 0.67 0.48 -17.66
C ARG A 13 1.77 1.52 -17.86
N LEU A 14 2.11 2.27 -16.82
CA LEU A 14 3.14 3.32 -16.89
C LEU A 14 4.56 2.78 -16.82
N THR A 15 4.78 1.70 -16.06
CA THR A 15 6.12 1.19 -15.76
C THR A 15 6.46 -0.11 -16.48
N GLY A 16 5.48 -0.76 -17.12
CA GLY A 16 5.62 -2.11 -17.70
C GLY A 16 5.75 -3.23 -16.66
N ARG A 17 5.69 -2.92 -15.36
CA ARG A 17 5.99 -3.84 -14.26
C ARG A 17 4.86 -3.93 -13.24
N THR A 18 4.69 -5.09 -12.62
CA THR A 18 3.71 -5.26 -11.54
C THR A 18 4.21 -4.64 -10.24
N LEU A 19 3.30 -4.37 -9.30
CA LEU A 19 3.70 -3.91 -7.95
C LEU A 19 4.62 -4.91 -7.27
N ASP A 20 4.36 -6.21 -7.45
CA ASP A 20 5.17 -7.30 -6.91
C ASP A 20 6.62 -7.18 -7.42
N GLN A 21 6.83 -6.82 -8.69
CA GLN A 21 8.16 -6.64 -9.29
C GLN A 21 8.89 -5.38 -8.81
N HIS A 22 8.15 -4.34 -8.42
CA HIS A 22 8.73 -3.14 -7.79
C HIS A 22 9.07 -3.38 -6.32
N ALA A 23 8.28 -4.19 -5.63
CA ALA A 23 8.49 -4.53 -4.23
C ALA A 23 9.82 -5.25 -3.97
N THR A 24 10.30 -6.02 -4.96
CA THR A 24 11.59 -6.72 -4.88
C THR A 24 12.79 -5.88 -5.30
N ASP A 25 12.58 -4.68 -5.86
CA ASP A 25 13.68 -3.86 -6.34
C ASP A 25 14.42 -3.22 -5.14
N PRO A 26 15.76 -3.20 -5.14
CA PRO A 26 16.55 -2.59 -4.07
C PRO A 26 16.51 -1.05 -4.10
N VAL A 27 16.00 -0.45 -5.18
CA VAL A 27 15.89 1.00 -5.35
C VAL A 27 14.76 1.51 -4.46
N PRO A 28 15.00 2.47 -3.55
CA PRO A 28 13.98 2.98 -2.64
C PRO A 28 12.70 3.44 -3.34
N ALA A 29 12.85 4.15 -4.46
CA ALA A 29 11.71 4.63 -5.23
C ALA A 29 10.83 3.49 -5.81
N ALA A 30 11.42 2.35 -6.13
CA ALA A 30 10.68 1.16 -6.56
C ALA A 30 10.03 0.45 -5.36
N ALA A 31 10.80 0.21 -4.29
CA ALA A 31 10.34 -0.47 -3.08
C ALA A 31 9.18 0.27 -2.38
N ASP A 32 9.09 1.59 -2.52
CA ASP A 32 8.00 2.39 -1.95
C ASP A 32 6.73 2.44 -2.80
N LEU A 33 6.76 1.97 -4.07
CA LEU A 33 5.58 1.99 -4.95
C LEU A 33 4.39 1.17 -4.45
N PRO A 34 4.55 -0.05 -3.90
CA PRO A 34 3.44 -0.80 -3.29
C PRO A 34 2.72 -0.01 -2.21
N LYS A 35 3.48 0.63 -1.31
CA LYS A 35 2.93 1.47 -0.23
C LYS A 35 2.23 2.73 -0.76
N ALA A 36 2.82 3.38 -1.76
CA ALA A 36 2.19 4.52 -2.42
C ALA A 36 0.87 4.12 -3.10
N ALA A 37 0.84 2.95 -3.73
CA ALA A 37 -0.36 2.39 -4.35
C ALA A 37 -1.45 2.11 -3.31
N ASP A 38 -1.12 1.51 -2.17
CA ASP A 38 -2.07 1.27 -1.08
C ASP A 38 -2.62 2.56 -0.49
N THR A 39 -1.76 3.56 -0.27
CA THR A 39 -2.19 4.88 0.21
C THR A 39 -3.18 5.52 -0.77
N MET A 40 -2.88 5.46 -2.07
CA MET A 40 -3.76 5.98 -3.12
C MET A 40 -5.07 5.20 -3.22
N ARG A 41 -5.05 3.88 -3.03
CA ARG A 41 -6.27 3.04 -2.98
C ARG A 41 -7.15 3.40 -1.80
N ASN A 42 -6.59 3.55 -0.62
CA ASN A 42 -7.33 3.89 0.60
C ASN A 42 -7.99 5.26 0.48
N ALA A 43 -7.22 6.28 0.07
CA ALA A 43 -7.76 7.63 -0.15
C ALA A 43 -8.89 7.62 -1.21
N ARG A 44 -8.73 6.84 -2.29
CA ARG A 44 -9.79 6.69 -3.31
C ARG A 44 -11.03 5.99 -2.77
N LEU A 45 -10.86 4.93 -1.97
CA LEU A 45 -11.95 4.18 -1.38
C LEU A 45 -12.76 5.06 -0.43
N GLU A 46 -12.10 5.74 0.49
CA GLU A 46 -12.76 6.64 1.45
C GLU A 46 -13.48 7.79 0.75
N LEU A 47 -12.88 8.37 -0.29
CA LEU A 47 -13.52 9.39 -1.13
C LEU A 47 -14.80 8.84 -1.77
N LEU A 48 -14.74 7.67 -2.41
CA LEU A 48 -15.90 7.09 -3.09
C LEU A 48 -17.00 6.66 -2.11
N LEU A 49 -16.64 6.09 -0.95
CA LEU A 49 -17.60 5.77 0.10
C LEU A 49 -18.27 7.03 0.65
N THR A 50 -17.53 8.12 0.81
CA THR A 50 -18.10 9.39 1.32
C THR A 50 -19.02 10.04 0.29
N VAL A 51 -18.66 10.01 -0.99
CA VAL A 51 -19.53 10.46 -2.09
C VAL A 51 -20.80 9.61 -2.16
N ASP A 52 -20.68 8.29 -2.03
CA ASP A 52 -21.84 7.39 -2.06
C ASP A 52 -22.76 7.62 -0.85
N ARG A 53 -22.20 7.83 0.36
CA ARG A 53 -22.99 8.22 1.55
C ARG A 53 -23.74 9.53 1.34
N LEU A 54 -23.09 10.56 0.77
CA LEU A 54 -23.75 11.82 0.44
C LEU A 54 -24.87 11.61 -0.59
N ARG A 55 -24.61 10.82 -1.63
CA ARG A 55 -25.63 10.47 -2.63
C ARG A 55 -26.82 9.75 -1.99
N THR A 56 -26.57 8.77 -1.13
CA THR A 56 -27.61 8.03 -0.40
C THR A 56 -28.43 8.96 0.49
N ALA A 57 -27.77 9.87 1.22
CA ALA A 57 -28.46 10.88 2.02
C ALA A 57 -29.36 11.76 1.14
N LEU A 58 -28.85 12.29 0.03
CA LEU A 58 -29.63 13.12 -0.91
C LEU A 58 -30.81 12.39 -1.55
N ILE A 59 -30.74 11.07 -1.74
CA ILE A 59 -31.82 10.27 -2.31
C ILE A 59 -32.88 9.93 -1.26
N ASN A 60 -32.46 9.65 -0.02
CA ASN A 60 -33.32 9.11 1.02
C ASN A 60 -33.89 10.18 1.96
N GLU A 61 -33.15 11.27 2.17
CA GLU A 61 -33.62 12.45 2.91
C GLU A 61 -34.31 13.38 1.92
N ASP A 62 -35.56 13.03 1.60
CA ASP A 62 -36.47 13.75 0.69
C ASP A 62 -36.93 15.11 1.26
N ASP A 63 -36.51 15.44 2.49
CA ASP A 63 -36.88 16.67 3.17
C ASP A 63 -35.77 17.72 2.99
N LEU A 64 -35.86 18.42 1.86
CA LEU A 64 -35.11 19.64 1.51
C LEU A 64 -35.28 20.79 2.54
N SER A 65 -36.00 20.55 3.65
CA SER A 65 -36.08 21.46 4.80
C SER A 65 -34.92 21.32 5.80
N THR A 66 -34.05 20.31 5.64
CA THR A 66 -32.84 20.17 6.45
C THR A 66 -31.86 21.33 6.22
N SER A 67 -31.21 21.78 7.30
CA SER A 67 -30.25 22.90 7.28
C SER A 67 -29.12 22.66 6.29
N ILE A 68 -28.71 23.71 5.55
CA ILE A 68 -27.55 23.71 4.64
C ILE A 68 -26.30 23.08 5.30
N ALA A 69 -26.18 23.20 6.62
CA ALA A 69 -25.09 22.59 7.41
C ALA A 69 -24.98 21.06 7.28
N ALA A 70 -26.10 20.35 7.04
CA ALA A 70 -26.13 18.90 6.83
C ALA A 70 -25.47 18.49 5.50
N LEU A 71 -25.41 19.41 4.53
CA LEU A 71 -24.78 19.19 3.22
C LEU A 71 -23.33 19.68 3.20
N THR A 72 -23.01 20.78 3.88
CA THR A 72 -21.66 21.37 3.84
C THR A 72 -20.61 20.50 4.52
N GLY A 73 -20.94 19.83 5.63
CA GLY A 73 -19.99 18.94 6.33
C GLY A 73 -19.47 17.78 5.46
N PRO A 74 -20.36 16.98 4.83
CA PRO A 74 -19.96 15.95 3.87
C PRO A 74 -19.19 16.49 2.66
N LEU A 75 -19.57 17.66 2.12
CA LEU A 75 -18.88 18.28 1.00
C LEU A 75 -17.45 18.70 1.37
N ASP A 76 -17.24 19.25 2.56
CA ASP A 76 -15.91 19.59 3.08
C ASP A 76 -15.04 18.34 3.27
N ALA A 77 -15.63 17.25 3.78
CA ALA A 77 -14.96 15.96 3.90
C ALA A 77 -14.54 15.39 2.53
N ILE A 78 -15.42 15.46 1.53
CA ILE A 78 -15.12 15.08 0.14
C ILE A 78 -13.99 15.93 -0.43
N ALA A 79 -14.01 17.25 -0.19
CA ALA A 79 -12.95 18.14 -0.65
C ALA A 79 -11.59 17.82 -0.01
N GLN A 80 -11.58 17.50 1.29
CA GLN A 80 -10.37 17.06 2.00
C GLN A 80 -9.84 15.72 1.48
N LEU A 81 -10.69 14.70 1.36
CA LEU A 81 -10.33 13.40 0.80
C LEU A 81 -9.84 13.53 -0.66
N GLY A 82 -10.41 14.46 -1.42
CA GLY A 82 -9.96 14.80 -2.76
C GLY A 82 -8.53 15.38 -2.80
N ARG A 83 -8.15 16.18 -1.79
CA ARG A 83 -6.76 16.66 -1.62
C ARG A 83 -5.83 15.52 -1.24
N GLU A 84 -6.24 14.66 -0.32
CA GLU A 84 -5.43 13.51 0.12
C GLU A 84 -5.19 12.51 -1.00
N TYR A 85 -6.22 12.18 -1.79
CA TYR A 85 -6.06 11.35 -2.98
C TYR A 85 -5.10 11.97 -4.00
N ARG A 86 -5.20 13.29 -4.23
CA ARG A 86 -4.28 14.00 -5.14
C ARG A 86 -2.85 13.96 -4.63
N TYR A 87 -2.65 14.18 -3.33
CA TYR A 87 -1.33 14.09 -2.71
C TYR A 87 -0.73 12.69 -2.86
N ALA A 88 -1.51 11.65 -2.56
CA ALA A 88 -1.09 10.25 -2.72
C ALA A 88 -0.75 9.92 -4.18
N ARG A 89 -1.53 10.43 -5.14
CA ARG A 89 -1.26 10.27 -6.57
C ARG A 89 0.04 10.97 -6.98
N ASN A 90 0.24 12.23 -6.58
CA ASN A 90 1.45 12.98 -6.91
C ASN A 90 2.71 12.30 -6.35
N TRP A 91 2.59 11.72 -5.16
CA TRP A 91 3.66 10.92 -4.56
C TRP A 91 3.98 9.69 -5.42
N ALA A 92 2.96 8.91 -5.82
CA ALA A 92 3.16 7.77 -6.71
C ALA A 92 3.76 8.18 -8.07
N GLU A 93 3.33 9.32 -8.64
CA GLU A 93 3.91 9.85 -9.89
C GLU A 93 5.37 10.25 -9.73
N THR A 94 5.77 10.80 -8.56
CA THR A 94 7.17 11.12 -8.25
C THR A 94 8.03 9.85 -8.21
N LEU A 95 7.54 8.79 -7.54
CA LEU A 95 8.23 7.50 -7.48
C LEU A 95 8.35 6.84 -8.87
N ILE A 96 7.30 6.91 -9.69
CA ILE A 96 7.31 6.39 -11.07
C ILE A 96 8.34 7.15 -11.93
N GLY A 97 8.41 8.47 -11.77
CA GLY A 97 9.32 9.35 -12.51
C GLY A 97 10.77 9.31 -12.04
N ASP A 98 11.09 8.54 -11.01
CA ASP A 98 12.44 8.43 -10.48
C ASP A 98 13.40 7.80 -11.52
N ALA A 99 14.54 8.48 -11.73
CA ALA A 99 15.51 8.10 -12.74
C ALA A 99 16.29 6.83 -12.36
N GLU A 100 16.62 6.64 -11.08
CA GLU A 100 17.33 5.45 -10.60
C GLU A 100 16.44 4.22 -10.70
N ARG A 101 15.16 4.35 -10.36
CA ARG A 101 14.14 3.30 -10.56
C ARG A 101 14.04 2.91 -12.02
N THR A 102 14.01 3.90 -12.92
CA THR A 102 13.91 3.67 -14.36
C THR A 102 15.15 2.93 -14.87
N ALA A 103 16.35 3.44 -14.57
CA ALA A 103 17.60 2.83 -14.98
C ALA A 103 17.76 1.39 -14.44
N TYR A 104 17.38 1.15 -13.18
CA TYR A 104 17.42 -0.19 -12.60
C TYR A 104 16.44 -1.13 -13.28
N ALA A 105 15.22 -0.67 -13.55
CA ALA A 105 14.18 -1.46 -14.20
C ALA A 105 14.57 -1.87 -15.62
N ASP A 106 15.22 -0.98 -16.37
CA ASP A 106 15.73 -1.23 -17.72
C ASP A 106 16.88 -2.25 -17.72
N ALA A 107 17.78 -2.17 -16.72
CA ALA A 107 18.89 -3.09 -16.55
C ALA A 107 18.48 -4.48 -16.02
N ASN A 108 17.35 -4.56 -15.32
CA ASN A 108 16.88 -5.78 -14.64
C ASN A 108 15.44 -6.08 -15.04
N PRO A 109 15.17 -6.56 -16.27
CA PRO A 109 13.82 -6.93 -16.69
C PRO A 109 13.27 -8.02 -15.75
N GLY A 110 12.34 -7.62 -14.88
CA GLY A 110 11.90 -8.44 -13.76
C GLY A 110 11.26 -9.76 -14.22
N ALA A 111 11.56 -10.85 -13.52
CA ALA A 111 10.89 -12.12 -13.72
C ALA A 111 9.44 -12.06 -13.20
N ALA A 112 8.58 -12.98 -13.67
CA ALA A 112 7.27 -13.18 -13.07
C ALA A 112 7.46 -13.74 -11.65
N LEU A 113 7.06 -12.97 -10.65
CA LEU A 113 7.19 -13.37 -9.24
C LEU A 113 6.03 -14.29 -8.84
N ARG A 114 6.36 -15.38 -8.14
CA ARG A 114 5.34 -16.25 -7.53
C ARG A 114 4.79 -15.58 -6.28
N ARG A 115 3.51 -15.19 -6.32
CA ARG A 115 2.79 -14.65 -5.16
C ARG A 115 2.68 -15.71 -4.06
N ARG A 116 3.09 -15.36 -2.85
CA ARG A 116 2.86 -16.17 -1.66
C ARG A 116 1.83 -15.48 -0.78
N PHE A 117 0.61 -15.99 -0.82
CA PHE A 117 -0.49 -15.50 0.01
C PHE A 117 -0.33 -15.95 1.45
N VAL A 118 -0.65 -15.05 2.38
CA VAL A 118 -0.54 -15.22 3.82
C VAL A 118 -1.73 -14.54 4.51
N ASN A 119 -2.18 -15.11 5.63
CA ASN A 119 -3.39 -14.66 6.35
C ASN A 119 -3.04 -14.04 7.71
N PRO A 120 -3.90 -13.16 8.25
CA PRO A 120 -3.82 -12.77 9.65
C PRO A 120 -3.83 -13.98 10.58
N GLY A 121 -2.89 -14.04 11.50
CA GLY A 121 -2.65 -15.18 12.39
C GLY A 121 -1.51 -16.09 11.95
N ASP A 122 -1.12 -16.06 10.66
CA ASP A 122 0.01 -16.84 10.17
C ASP A 122 1.33 -16.32 10.76
N THR A 123 2.27 -17.24 11.00
CA THR A 123 3.65 -16.91 11.36
C THR A 123 4.57 -17.38 10.25
N ILE A 124 5.33 -16.45 9.67
CA ILE A 124 6.16 -16.69 8.49
C ILE A 124 7.59 -16.22 8.72
N LEU A 125 8.54 -16.85 8.03
CA LEU A 125 9.93 -16.40 8.01
C LEU A 125 10.10 -15.39 6.88
N VAL A 126 10.58 -14.20 7.20
CA VAL A 126 10.80 -13.11 6.25
C VAL A 126 12.23 -12.60 6.35
N VAL A 127 12.72 -12.01 5.25
CA VAL A 127 13.93 -11.16 5.25
C VAL A 127 13.41 -9.74 5.20
N LEU A 128 13.74 -8.93 6.22
CA LEU A 128 13.17 -7.60 6.33
C LEU A 128 13.69 -6.70 5.19
N PRO A 129 12.79 -6.01 4.46
CA PRO A 129 13.16 -5.21 3.31
C PRO A 129 14.06 -4.04 3.71
N HIS A 130 14.73 -3.46 2.72
CA HIS A 130 15.62 -2.30 2.92
C HIS A 130 14.85 -0.97 2.95
N THR A 131 13.69 -0.93 3.59
CA THR A 131 12.94 0.32 3.80
C THR A 131 13.68 1.23 4.78
N ASP A 132 13.41 2.53 4.71
CA ASP A 132 14.02 3.50 5.64
C ASP A 132 13.67 3.22 7.11
N SER A 133 12.47 2.72 7.39
CA SER A 133 12.03 2.28 8.72
C SER A 133 12.92 1.14 9.23
N CYS A 134 13.16 0.13 8.40
CA CYS A 134 14.03 -1.00 8.72
C CYS A 134 15.51 -0.60 8.82
N ARG A 135 16.01 0.30 7.97
CA ARG A 135 17.38 0.81 8.05
C ARG A 135 17.63 1.58 9.35
N LYS A 136 16.73 2.51 9.71
CA LYS A 136 16.82 3.31 10.94
C LYS A 136 16.79 2.45 12.21
N ARG A 137 16.13 1.29 12.15
CA ARG A 137 16.06 0.33 13.26
C ARG A 137 17.15 -0.75 13.22
N HIS A 138 18.08 -0.69 12.25
CA HIS A 138 19.12 -1.70 12.01
C HIS A 138 18.57 -3.12 11.77
N LEU A 139 17.40 -3.18 11.14
CA LEU A 139 16.65 -4.40 10.84
C LEU A 139 16.72 -4.82 9.38
N ALA A 140 17.02 -3.89 8.47
CA ALA A 140 17.10 -4.15 7.04
C ALA A 140 18.02 -5.35 6.73
N GLY A 141 17.52 -6.29 5.93
CA GLY A 141 18.22 -7.54 5.56
C GLY A 141 18.22 -8.63 6.63
N ARG A 142 17.67 -8.40 7.84
CA ARG A 142 17.61 -9.45 8.86
C ARG A 142 16.56 -10.50 8.54
N ARG A 143 16.92 -11.76 8.76
CA ARG A 143 16.00 -12.89 8.68
C ARG A 143 15.33 -13.13 10.02
N THR A 144 14.00 -13.03 10.07
CA THR A 144 13.24 -13.18 11.32
C THR A 144 11.85 -13.76 11.08
N ARG A 145 11.22 -14.27 12.14
CA ARG A 145 9.81 -14.67 12.10
C ARG A 145 8.93 -13.47 12.35
N VAL A 146 7.87 -13.36 11.55
CA VAL A 146 6.83 -12.35 11.67
C VAL A 146 5.49 -13.04 11.79
N ARG A 147 4.73 -12.66 12.83
CA ARG A 147 3.32 -12.99 12.97
C ARG A 147 2.48 -11.89 12.33
N ILE A 148 1.57 -12.28 11.44
CA ILE A 148 0.75 -11.32 10.70
C ILE A 148 -0.44 -10.93 11.57
N GLY A 149 -0.40 -9.73 12.15
CA GLY A 149 -1.54 -9.13 12.83
C GLY A 149 -2.54 -8.54 11.83
N ARG A 150 -3.68 -8.09 12.35
CA ARG A 150 -4.72 -7.44 11.53
C ARG A 150 -4.33 -6.03 11.07
N ALA A 151 -3.48 -5.34 11.83
CA ALA A 151 -3.07 -3.96 11.56
C ALA A 151 -1.56 -3.81 11.38
N ASP A 152 -0.79 -4.69 12.01
CA ASP A 152 0.67 -4.67 12.05
C ASP A 152 1.25 -6.09 11.91
N ALA A 153 2.52 -6.14 11.52
CA ALA A 153 3.35 -7.32 11.56
C ALA A 153 4.10 -7.34 12.90
N GLU A 154 3.94 -8.42 13.66
CA GLU A 154 4.64 -8.61 14.93
C GLU A 154 5.92 -9.41 14.71
N LEU A 155 7.05 -8.82 15.11
CA LEU A 155 8.38 -9.42 15.03
C LEU A 155 8.60 -10.37 16.21
N ASP A 156 9.36 -11.45 15.98
CA ASP A 156 9.83 -12.34 17.03
C ASP A 156 10.57 -11.55 18.14
N LEU A 157 10.39 -11.96 19.40
CA LEU A 157 11.03 -11.38 20.58
C LEU A 157 12.56 -11.38 20.49
N MET A 158 13.12 -12.29 19.68
CA MET A 158 14.56 -12.36 19.38
C MET A 158 15.10 -11.11 18.65
N VAL A 159 14.22 -10.26 18.10
CA VAL A 159 14.58 -8.99 17.45
C VAL A 159 14.76 -7.84 18.47
N GLY A 160 14.30 -8.03 19.71
CA GLY A 160 14.45 -7.09 20.83
C GLY A 160 13.11 -6.51 21.31
N PRO A 161 12.96 -6.22 22.61
CA PRO A 161 11.65 -5.94 23.23
C PRO A 161 10.98 -4.64 22.74
N GLY A 162 11.75 -3.67 22.25
CA GLY A 162 11.22 -2.39 21.74
C GLY A 162 10.85 -2.39 20.26
N GLN A 163 11.14 -3.48 19.53
CA GLN A 163 10.99 -3.54 18.07
C GLN A 163 9.90 -4.52 17.64
N LEU A 164 8.97 -4.86 18.53
CA LEU A 164 8.03 -5.96 18.35
C LEU A 164 7.01 -5.76 17.23
N ARG A 165 6.85 -4.54 16.70
CA ARG A 165 5.83 -4.19 15.71
C ARG A 165 6.40 -3.39 14.55
N LEU A 166 6.03 -3.80 13.35
CA LEU A 166 6.25 -3.08 12.09
C LEU A 166 4.93 -2.95 11.34
N SER A 167 4.83 -1.93 10.49
CA SER A 167 3.76 -1.95 9.49
C SER A 167 3.94 -3.16 8.57
N HIS A 168 2.86 -3.67 7.97
CA HIS A 168 2.98 -4.78 7.01
C HIS A 168 3.98 -4.43 5.89
N ALA A 169 3.92 -3.19 5.36
CA ALA A 169 4.85 -2.71 4.35
C ALA A 169 6.32 -2.76 4.81
N ASP A 170 6.62 -2.33 6.04
CA ASP A 170 7.99 -2.42 6.57
C ASP A 170 8.43 -3.88 6.83
N ALA A 171 7.49 -4.82 6.95
CA ALA A 171 7.78 -6.25 7.05
C ALA A 171 7.86 -6.95 5.68
N GLY A 172 7.72 -6.21 4.57
CA GLY A 172 7.67 -6.77 3.22
C GLY A 172 6.38 -7.56 2.97
N ILE A 173 5.26 -7.08 3.51
CA ILE A 173 3.94 -7.67 3.36
C ILE A 173 3.00 -6.57 2.88
N TYR A 174 2.34 -6.77 1.75
CA TYR A 174 1.32 -5.83 1.29
C TYR A 174 -0.02 -6.53 1.15
N HIS A 175 -1.09 -5.75 1.21
CA HIS A 175 -2.44 -6.28 1.09
C HIS A 175 -2.80 -6.40 -0.40
N ASP A 176 -3.21 -7.58 -0.87
CA ASP A 176 -3.80 -7.76 -2.19
C ASP A 176 -5.30 -7.44 -2.12
N PRO A 177 -5.72 -6.27 -2.62
CA PRO A 177 -7.12 -5.87 -2.55
C PRO A 177 -8.03 -6.75 -3.41
N VAL A 178 -7.50 -7.45 -4.42
CA VAL A 178 -8.31 -8.28 -5.34
C VAL A 178 -8.85 -9.52 -4.61
N HIS A 179 -8.01 -10.11 -3.76
CA HIS A 179 -8.35 -11.37 -3.09
C HIS A 179 -8.57 -11.21 -1.59
N GLY A 180 -8.29 -10.03 -1.01
CA GLY A 180 -8.41 -9.78 0.43
C GLY A 180 -7.37 -10.52 1.28
N PHE A 181 -6.27 -10.93 0.65
CA PHE A 181 -5.17 -11.66 1.30
C PHE A 181 -3.95 -10.76 1.43
N TYR A 182 -3.08 -11.05 2.38
CA TYR A 182 -1.76 -10.43 2.42
C TYR A 182 -0.82 -11.22 1.51
N VAL A 183 0.04 -10.51 0.79
CA VAL A 183 1.05 -11.11 -0.08
C VAL A 183 2.40 -10.79 0.52
N LEU A 184 3.19 -11.84 0.72
CA LEU A 184 4.58 -11.71 1.11
C LEU A 184 5.39 -11.25 -0.10
N GLU A 185 6.14 -10.16 0.06
CA GLU A 185 7.16 -9.78 -0.90
C GLU A 185 8.16 -10.94 -1.04
N PRO A 186 8.42 -11.39 -2.27
CA PRO A 186 9.45 -12.40 -2.49
C PRO A 186 10.74 -11.90 -1.86
N ALA A 187 11.33 -12.69 -0.98
CA ALA A 187 12.65 -12.36 -0.46
C ALA A 187 13.56 -12.16 -1.67
N ALA A 188 14.26 -11.02 -1.74
CA ALA A 188 15.35 -10.85 -2.68
C ALA A 188 16.21 -12.11 -2.55
N SER A 189 16.30 -12.87 -3.63
CA SER A 189 17.03 -14.13 -3.68
C SER A 189 18.51 -13.81 -3.42
N GLY A 190 18.89 -13.79 -2.15
CA GLY A 190 20.26 -13.90 -1.71
C GLY A 190 20.58 -15.38 -1.67
N ASP A 191 21.32 -15.81 -2.69
CA ASP A 191 22.02 -17.08 -2.88
C ASP A 191 21.38 -18.37 -2.34
#